data_AF-M0LED3-F1
#
_entry.id   AF-M0LED3-F1
#
_cell.length_a   1.000
_cell.length_b   1.000
_cell.length_c   1.000
_cell.angle_alpha   90.00
_cell.angle_beta   90.00
_cell.angle_gamma   90.00
#
_symmetry.space_group_name_H-M   'P 1'
#
loop_
_entity.id
_entity.type
_entity.pdbx_description
1 polymer ?
#
loop_
_entity_poly.entity_id
_entity_poly.type
_entity_poly.pdbx_seq_one_letter_code
_entity_poly.pdbx_strand_id
1 'polypeptide(L)'
;MADRVHDDDGTFGSKLTEQDLLKAFDYECTREEPMLTAGEITDALAERFDINVSSETVRRRLGEMEDDGLVAGKKFGAHAKGWTAVYAPELAEDVAAEADRRLEEEDTVPMEEVHERLSDDQS
;
A
#
# COMPACT_ATOMS: atom_id res chain seq x y z
N MET A 1 5.78 -1.23 26.27
CA MET A 1 4.42 -1.82 26.28
C MET A 1 3.72 -1.14 25.10
N ALA A 2 3.92 -1.64 23.88
CA ALA A 2 3.23 -2.78 23.27
C ALA A 2 1.73 -2.50 23.14
N ASP A 3 1.38 -1.79 22.06
CA ASP A 3 0.06 -1.87 21.44
C ASP A 3 0.28 -1.68 19.94
N ARG A 4 0.76 -2.74 19.29
CA ARG A 4 0.48 -2.93 17.88
C ARG A 4 -0.89 -3.57 17.92
N VAL A 5 -1.92 -2.85 17.47
CA VAL A 5 -3.25 -3.43 17.28
C VAL A 5 -3.08 -4.55 16.25
N HIS A 6 -2.84 -5.73 16.79
CA HIS A 6 -2.98 -6.99 16.10
C HIS A 6 -4.47 -7.27 16.21
N ASP A 7 -5.15 -7.39 15.07
CA ASP A 7 -6.53 -7.87 15.02
C ASP A 7 -6.64 -9.12 15.92
N ASP A 8 -7.39 -8.97 17.00
CA ASP A 8 -7.66 -9.99 18.02
C ASP A 8 -8.82 -10.86 17.53
N ASP A 9 -8.53 -11.71 16.55
CA ASP A 9 -9.30 -12.93 16.33
C ASP A 9 -8.30 -14.04 16.05
N GLY A 10 -7.94 -14.78 17.09
CA GLY A 10 -7.02 -15.92 17.08
C GLY A 10 -7.52 -17.13 16.27
N THR A 11 -8.11 -16.90 15.11
CA THR A 11 -8.37 -17.88 14.06
C THR A 11 -7.17 -17.87 13.10
N PHE A 12 -6.43 -18.97 13.06
CA PHE A 12 -5.38 -19.22 12.08
C PHE A 12 -5.95 -19.07 10.66
N GLY A 13 -5.71 -17.91 10.04
CA GLY A 13 -6.28 -17.50 8.76
C GLY A 13 -6.65 -16.03 8.72
N SER A 14 -5.69 -15.13 8.96
CA SER A 14 -5.88 -13.68 8.82
C SER A 14 -6.46 -13.38 7.44
N LYS A 15 -7.69 -12.86 7.40
CA LYS A 15 -8.41 -12.58 6.16
C LYS A 15 -7.68 -11.45 5.44
N LEU A 16 -7.04 -11.78 4.31
CA LEU A 16 -6.43 -10.80 3.39
C LEU A 16 -7.31 -9.54 3.26
N THR A 17 -6.83 -8.41 3.77
CA THR A 17 -7.60 -7.16 3.79
C THR A 17 -7.44 -6.40 2.48
N GLU A 18 -8.34 -5.43 2.20
CA GLU A 18 -8.12 -4.49 1.08
C GLU A 18 -6.81 -3.72 1.27
N GLN A 19 -6.55 -3.31 2.50
CA GLN A 19 -5.41 -2.50 2.88
C GLN A 19 -4.08 -3.20 2.62
N ASP A 20 -4.00 -4.52 2.87
CA ASP A 20 -2.80 -5.31 2.54
C ASP A 20 -2.49 -5.28 1.04
N LEU A 21 -3.54 -5.36 0.21
CA LEU A 21 -3.41 -5.31 -1.24
C LEU A 21 -3.05 -3.91 -1.74
N LEU A 22 -3.63 -2.85 -1.16
CA LEU A 22 -3.28 -1.47 -1.50
C LEU A 22 -1.84 -1.13 -1.14
N LYS A 23 -1.34 -1.61 0.00
CA LYS A 23 0.07 -1.48 0.38
C LYS A 23 1.00 -2.20 -0.59
N ALA A 24 0.63 -3.38 -1.09
CA ALA A 24 1.44 -4.08 -2.10
C ALA A 24 1.59 -3.25 -3.39
N PHE A 25 0.54 -2.56 -3.84
CA PHE A 25 0.65 -1.63 -4.97
C PHE A 25 1.54 -0.43 -4.65
N ASP A 26 1.38 0.18 -3.47
CA ASP A 26 2.16 1.36 -3.07
C ASP A 26 3.68 1.09 -3.01
N TYR A 27 4.07 -0.10 -2.56
CA TYR A 27 5.48 -0.48 -2.46
C TYR A 27 6.12 -0.91 -3.79
N GLU A 28 5.39 -1.63 -4.64
CA GLU A 28 5.98 -2.29 -5.81
C GLU A 28 5.64 -1.60 -7.14
N CYS A 29 4.57 -0.78 -7.21
CA CYS A 29 4.29 -0.01 -8.42
C CYS A 29 5.27 1.16 -8.59
N THR A 30 5.82 1.28 -9.79
CA THR A 30 6.63 2.45 -10.18
C THR A 30 5.89 3.26 -11.25
N ARG A 31 6.41 4.46 -11.58
CA ARG A 31 5.85 5.26 -12.68
C ARG A 31 5.94 4.57 -14.04
N GLU A 32 6.95 3.71 -14.22
CA GLU A 32 7.22 2.99 -15.47
C GLU A 32 6.42 1.69 -15.56
N GLU A 33 6.19 1.05 -14.41
CA GLU A 33 5.44 -0.19 -14.27
C GLU A 33 4.31 -0.03 -13.23
N PRO A 34 3.22 0.68 -13.59
CA PRO A 34 2.16 1.06 -12.65
C PRO A 34 1.13 -0.05 -12.41
N MET A 35 1.42 -1.29 -12.83
CA MET A 35 0.48 -2.40 -12.76
C MET A 35 1.19 -3.68 -12.32
N LEU A 36 0.55 -4.44 -11.43
CA LEU A 36 1.06 -5.72 -10.93
C LEU A 36 0.11 -6.85 -11.30
N THR A 37 0.63 -8.02 -11.61
CA THR A 37 -0.16 -9.24 -11.72
C THR A 37 -0.48 -9.79 -10.33
N ALA A 38 -1.49 -10.66 -10.26
CA ALA A 38 -1.82 -11.34 -9.01
C ALA A 38 -0.65 -12.16 -8.42
N GLY A 39 0.28 -12.62 -9.26
CA GLY A 39 1.49 -13.33 -8.83
C GLY A 39 2.44 -12.37 -8.11
N GLU A 40 2.78 -11.26 -8.76
CA GLU A 40 3.65 -10.22 -8.19
C GLU A 40 3.09 -9.66 -6.88
N ILE A 41 1.77 -9.46 -6.79
CA ILE A 41 1.12 -9.04 -5.55
C ILE A 41 1.24 -10.12 -4.46
N THR A 42 1.14 -11.41 -4.83
CA THR A 42 1.31 -12.51 -3.88
C THR A 42 2.74 -12.55 -3.32
N ASP A 43 3.72 -12.38 -4.20
CA ASP A 43 5.14 -12.37 -3.82
C ASP A 43 5.43 -11.16 -2.91
N ALA A 44 4.95 -9.98 -3.28
CA ALA A 44 5.07 -8.77 -2.46
C ALA A 44 4.46 -8.93 -1.05
N LEU A 45 3.27 -9.54 -0.97
CA LEU A 45 2.61 -9.81 0.32
C LEU A 45 3.45 -10.73 1.22
N ALA A 46 4.04 -11.78 0.64
CA ALA A 46 4.89 -12.71 1.38
C ALA A 46 6.21 -12.05 1.80
N GLU A 47 6.89 -11.34 0.89
CA GLU A 47 8.23 -10.79 1.11
C GLU A 47 8.24 -9.55 2.01
N ARG A 48 7.21 -8.69 1.92
CA ARG A 48 7.16 -7.40 2.64
C ARG A 48 6.37 -7.46 3.93
N PHE A 49 5.31 -8.26 3.96
CA PHE A 49 4.30 -8.21 5.02
C PHE A 49 4.13 -9.54 5.76
N ASP A 50 4.88 -10.60 5.40
CA ASP A 50 4.76 -11.96 5.94
C ASP A 50 3.36 -12.59 5.73
N ILE A 51 2.63 -12.10 4.72
CA ILE A 51 1.26 -12.54 4.40
C ILE A 51 1.32 -13.61 3.31
N ASN A 52 1.20 -14.87 3.72
CA ASN A 52 1.25 -16.02 2.82
C ASN A 52 -0.15 -16.43 2.36
N VAL A 53 -0.53 -16.04 1.13
CA VAL A 53 -1.83 -16.36 0.52
C VAL A 53 -1.65 -16.92 -0.89
N SER A 54 -2.66 -17.63 -1.41
CA SER A 54 -2.60 -18.10 -2.80
C SER A 54 -2.91 -16.97 -3.79
N SER A 55 -2.31 -17.03 -4.98
CA SER A 55 -2.63 -16.09 -6.06
C SER A 55 -4.10 -16.15 -6.48
N GLU A 56 -4.79 -17.27 -6.29
CA GLU A 56 -6.24 -17.39 -6.50
C GLU A 56 -7.04 -16.58 -5.46
N THR A 57 -6.60 -16.58 -4.21
CA THR A 57 -7.20 -15.78 -3.14
C THR A 57 -7.03 -14.30 -3.42
N VAL A 58 -5.82 -13.89 -3.80
CA VAL A 58 -5.51 -12.53 -4.26
C VAL A 58 -6.39 -12.16 -5.44
N ARG A 59 -6.55 -13.08 -6.41
CA ARG A 59 -7.38 -12.80 -7.58
C ARG A 59 -8.84 -12.57 -7.27
N ARG A 60 -9.40 -13.40 -6.40
CA ARG A 60 -10.78 -13.26 -5.95
C ARG A 60 -10.97 -11.90 -5.27
N ARG A 61 -10.07 -11.54 -4.35
CA ARG A 61 -10.17 -10.30 -3.58
C ARG A 61 -10.03 -9.05 -4.45
N LEU A 62 -9.14 -9.08 -5.43
CA LEU A 62 -8.99 -7.97 -6.38
C LEU A 62 -10.13 -7.88 -7.39
N GLY A 63 -10.90 -8.96 -7.60
CA GLY A 63 -12.20 -8.88 -8.27
C GLY A 63 -13.22 -8.11 -7.43
N GLU A 64 -13.36 -8.47 -6.16
CA GLU A 64 -14.24 -7.77 -5.21
C GLU A 64 -13.88 -6.27 -5.11
N MET A 65 -12.59 -5.95 -4.98
CA MET A 65 -12.10 -4.57 -4.94
C MET A 65 -12.28 -3.81 -6.26
N GLU A 66 -12.30 -4.50 -7.41
CA GLU A 66 -12.56 -3.88 -8.71
C GLU A 66 -14.04 -3.49 -8.83
N ASP A 67 -14.95 -4.35 -8.35
CA ASP A 67 -16.38 -4.04 -8.25
C ASP A 67 -16.65 -2.87 -7.29
N ASP A 68 -15.89 -2.77 -6.20
CA ASP A 68 -15.96 -1.64 -5.25
C ASP A 68 -15.20 -0.38 -5.72
N GLY A 69 -14.51 -0.44 -6.86
CA GLY A 69 -13.80 0.70 -7.46
C GLY A 69 -12.47 1.08 -6.82
N LEU A 70 -11.92 0.22 -5.95
CA LEU A 70 -10.65 0.46 -5.26
C LEU A 70 -9.43 0.14 -6.13
N VAL A 71 -9.59 -0.78 -7.07
CA VAL A 71 -8.55 -1.18 -8.03
C VAL A 71 -9.12 -1.23 -9.44
N ALA A 72 -8.26 -1.12 -10.45
CA ALA A 72 -8.64 -1.27 -11.84
C ALA A 72 -7.83 -2.40 -12.48
N GLY A 73 -8.53 -3.33 -13.15
CA GLY A 73 -7.92 -4.42 -13.90
C GLY A 73 -7.82 -4.18 -15.39
N LYS A 74 -6.66 -4.52 -15.95
CA LYS A 74 -6.42 -4.50 -17.40
C LYS A 74 -5.90 -5.84 -17.86
N LYS A 75 -6.49 -6.37 -18.94
CA LYS A 75 -6.02 -7.58 -19.60
C LYS A 75 -4.88 -7.24 -20.57
N PHE A 76 -3.82 -8.01 -20.51
CA PHE A 76 -2.65 -7.99 -21.39
C PHE A 76 -2.60 -9.32 -22.17
N GLY A 77 -2.83 -9.26 -23.47
CA GLY A 77 -2.75 -10.43 -24.34
C GLY A 77 -3.72 -11.56 -23.95
N ALA A 78 -3.32 -12.81 -24.23
CA ALA A 78 -4.23 -13.96 -24.17
C ALA A 78 -4.77 -14.23 -22.76
N HIS A 79 -3.96 -14.08 -21.69
CA HIS A 79 -4.37 -14.50 -20.34
C HIS A 79 -3.77 -13.71 -19.17
N ALA A 80 -2.95 -12.68 -19.38
CA ALA A 80 -2.43 -11.90 -18.26
C ALA A 80 -3.44 -10.80 -17.89
N LYS A 81 -3.75 -10.65 -16.60
CA LYS A 81 -4.49 -9.50 -16.06
C LYS A 81 -3.57 -8.82 -15.05
N GLY A 82 -3.28 -7.55 -15.29
CA GLY A 82 -2.61 -6.70 -14.32
C GLY A 82 -3.62 -5.80 -13.63
N TRP A 83 -3.27 -5.38 -12.44
CA TRP A 83 -4.06 -4.54 -11.55
C TRP A 83 -3.30 -3.31 -11.15
N THR A 84 -4.01 -2.23 -10.90
CA THR A 84 -3.47 -0.98 -10.36
C THR A 84 -4.41 -0.46 -9.28
N ALA A 85 -3.84 0.13 -8.24
CA ALA A 85 -4.62 0.80 -7.20
C ALA A 85 -5.19 2.11 -7.75
N VAL A 86 -6.49 2.33 -7.51
CA VAL A 86 -7.14 3.62 -7.76
C VAL A 86 -7.02 4.51 -6.53
N TYR A 87 -6.91 3.90 -5.35
CA TYR A 87 -6.82 4.56 -4.06
C TYR A 87 -5.51 4.23 -3.35
N ALA A 88 -4.98 5.21 -2.62
CA ALA A 88 -3.82 5.03 -1.76
C ALA A 88 -4.20 4.26 -0.48
N PRO A 89 -3.27 3.51 0.12
CA PRO A 89 -3.50 2.85 1.41
C PRO A 89 -3.70 3.88 2.53
N GLU A 90 -4.55 3.53 3.50
CA GLU A 90 -4.74 4.31 4.73
C GLU A 90 -3.52 4.23 5.68
N LEU A 91 -3.26 5.30 6.42
CA LEU A 91 -2.25 5.29 7.48
C LEU A 91 -2.77 4.48 8.68
N ALA A 92 -1.85 3.82 9.39
CA ALA A 92 -2.18 3.24 10.69
C ALA A 92 -2.57 4.36 11.67
N GLU A 93 -3.51 4.09 12.58
CA GLU A 93 -4.09 5.12 13.47
C GLU A 93 -3.03 5.85 14.30
N ASP A 94 -2.01 5.14 14.78
CA ASP A 94 -0.89 5.72 15.52
C ASP A 94 -0.02 6.63 14.65
N VAL A 95 0.20 6.23 13.39
CA VAL A 95 0.96 7.02 12.41
C VAL A 95 0.18 8.25 11.99
N ALA A 96 -1.13 8.13 11.79
CA ALA A 96 -2.02 9.24 11.47
C ALA A 96 -2.04 10.26 12.62
N ALA A 97 -2.24 9.79 13.86
CA ALA A 97 -2.25 10.65 15.05
C ALA A 97 -0.89 11.33 15.28
N GLU A 98 0.22 10.65 14.99
CA GLU A 98 1.55 11.25 15.06
C GLU A 98 1.75 12.32 13.98
N ALA A 99 1.30 12.06 12.75
CA ALA A 99 1.38 13.02 11.66
C ALA A 99 0.56 14.28 11.97
N ASP A 100 -0.67 14.13 12.47
CA ASP A 100 -1.53 15.25 12.86
C ASP A 100 -0.88 16.09 13.96
N ARG A 101 -0.36 15.46 15.01
CA ARG A 101 0.36 16.16 16.09
C ARG A 101 1.56 16.95 15.55
N ARG A 102 2.36 16.39 14.65
CA ARG A 102 3.50 17.12 14.04
C ARG A 102 3.06 18.33 13.23
N LEU A 103 1.92 18.22 12.53
CA LEU A 103 1.33 19.35 11.81
C LEU A 103 0.86 20.45 12.77
N GLU A 104 0.24 20.08 13.90
CA GLU A 104 -0.18 21.04 14.94
C GLU A 104 1.00 21.72 15.63
N GLU A 105 2.13 21.04 15.78
CA GLU A 105 3.36 21.58 16.36
C GLU A 105 4.10 22.55 15.41
N GLU A 106 3.58 22.80 14.21
CA GLU A 106 4.21 23.59 13.13
C GLU A 106 5.66 23.15 12.84
N ASP A 107 6.00 21.88 13.12
CA ASP A 107 7.32 21.29 12.85
C ASP A 107 7.46 20.94 11.35
N THR A 108 7.14 21.92 10.52
CA THR A 108 7.21 21.86 9.07
C THR A 108 7.89 23.12 8.56
N VAL A 109 8.71 23.00 7.52
CA VAL A 109 9.33 24.14 6.85
C VAL A 109 8.63 24.39 5.52
N PRO A 110 8.46 25.66 5.12
CA PRO A 110 7.87 25.98 3.82
C PRO A 110 8.76 25.44 2.69
N MET A 111 8.14 25.06 1.58
CA MET A 111 8.84 24.44 0.44
C MET A 111 9.97 25.33 -0.12
N GLU A 112 9.84 26.65 -0.02
CA GLU A 112 10.90 27.60 -0.40
C GLU A 112 12.17 27.43 0.44
N GLU A 113 12.04 27.31 1.76
CA GLU A 113 13.17 27.11 2.68
C GLU A 113 13.81 25.72 2.48
N VAL A 114 13.01 24.69 2.15
CA VAL A 114 13.53 23.35 1.78
C VAL A 114 14.43 23.45 0.56
N HIS A 115 14.03 24.18 -0.48
CA HIS A 115 14.85 24.37 -1.68
C HIS A 115 16.13 25.15 -1.41
N GLU A 116 16.07 26.19 -0.56
CA GLU A 116 17.27 26.95 -0.16
C GLU A 116 18.26 26.05 0.59
N ARG A 117 17.80 25.24 1.55
CA ARG A 117 18.65 24.30 2.30
C ARG A 117 19.29 23.22 1.43
N LEU A 118 18.55 22.68 0.46
CA LEU A 118 19.10 21.69 -0.49
C LEU A 118 20.12 22.31 -1.46
N SER A 119 19.96 23.60 -1.79
CA SER A 119 20.85 24.30 -2.72
C SER A 119 22.18 24.69 -2.06
N ASP A 120 22.16 25.06 -0.77
CA ASP A 120 23.36 25.35 0.03
C ASP A 120 24.22 24.11 0.30
N ASP A 121 23.62 22.91 0.43
CA ASP A 121 24.35 21.65 0.67
C ASP A 121 25.05 21.09 -0.59
N GLN A 122 24.78 21.65 -1.77
CA GLN A 122 25.37 21.26 -3.06
C GLN A 122 26.47 22.21 -3.56
N SER A 123 26.94 23.15 -2.73
CA SER A 123 28.05 24.09 -3.03
C SER A 123 29.27 23.88 -2.14
#